data_AF-A0A0Q8EIX6-F1
#
_entry.id   AF-A0A0Q8EIX6-F1
#
_cell.length_a   1.000
_cell.length_b   1.000
_cell.length_c   1.000
_cell.angle_alpha   90.00
_cell.angle_beta   90.00
_cell.angle_gamma   90.00
#
_symmetry.space_group_name_H-M   'P 1'
#
loop_
_entity.id
_entity.type
_entity.pdbx_description
1 polymer ?
#
loop_
_entity_poly.entity_id
_entity_poly.type
_entity_poly.pdbx_seq_one_letter_code
_entity_poly.pdbx_strand_id
1 'polypeptide(L)'
;MEAVLPDLPSCMRAPAPDDAGVVATPGGFMLVHPRNADLPDDYTGCKTLWVMDVDPVPWRWATLWFRDGRLQRVVSTLKDAPAPRICDMPGVVLPAGYAPAPACEGLDDHPWVSLRLPSWPRVCANDTPPAVCDKEPE
;
A
#
# COMPACT_ATOMS: atom_id res chain seq x y z
N MET A 1 -27.18 -7.90 -1.86
CA MET A 1 -26.18 -7.87 -2.95
C MET A 1 -24.87 -7.44 -2.28
N GLU A 2 -24.05 -8.41 -1.91
CA GLU A 2 -22.82 -8.20 -1.15
C GLU A 2 -21.83 -7.38 -1.99
N ALA A 3 -21.37 -6.26 -1.45
CA ALA A 3 -20.19 -5.58 -1.97
C ALA A 3 -18.97 -6.38 -1.53
N VAL A 4 -18.72 -7.50 -2.21
CA VAL A 4 -17.41 -8.14 -2.20
C VAL A 4 -16.43 -7.07 -2.71
N LEU A 5 -15.47 -6.65 -1.88
CA LEU A 5 -14.38 -5.78 -2.36
C LEU A 5 -13.86 -6.42 -3.64
N PRO A 6 -13.86 -5.70 -4.77
CA PRO A 6 -13.58 -6.34 -6.05
C PRO A 6 -12.19 -6.95 -5.95
N ASP A 7 -12.12 -8.26 -6.14
CA ASP A 7 -10.88 -9.02 -6.19
C ASP A 7 -10.24 -8.70 -7.55
N LEU A 8 -9.76 -7.47 -7.69
CA LEU A 8 -9.22 -6.97 -8.95
C LEU A 8 -7.88 -7.66 -9.19
N PRO A 9 -7.59 -8.15 -10.41
CA PRO A 9 -6.29 -8.73 -10.75
C PRO A 9 -5.11 -7.81 -10.43
N SER A 10 -5.33 -6.49 -10.43
CA SER A 10 -4.33 -5.48 -10.01
C SER A 10 -3.93 -5.58 -8.54
N CYS A 11 -4.83 -6.06 -7.67
CA CYS A 11 -4.59 -6.26 -6.24
C CYS A 11 -3.78 -7.54 -5.92
N MET A 12 -3.68 -8.45 -6.90
CA MET A 12 -2.94 -9.71 -6.77
C MET A 12 -1.49 -9.64 -7.26
N ARG A 13 -1.01 -8.48 -7.76
CA ARG A 13 0.36 -8.35 -8.30
C ARG A 13 1.41 -8.80 -7.27
N ALA A 14 2.32 -9.68 -7.72
CA ALA A 14 3.38 -10.26 -6.90
C ALA A 14 4.70 -9.46 -6.97
N PRO A 15 5.26 -9.12 -8.15
CA PRO A 15 6.40 -8.21 -8.23
C PRO A 15 5.96 -6.74 -8.21
N ALA A 16 6.82 -5.88 -7.65
CA ALA A 16 6.67 -4.43 -7.78
C ALA A 16 6.90 -4.02 -9.25
N PRO A 17 6.01 -3.22 -9.84
CA PRO A 17 6.19 -2.76 -11.22
C PRO A 17 7.31 -1.72 -11.34
N ASP A 18 7.80 -1.50 -12.55
CA ASP A 18 8.92 -0.58 -12.82
C ASP A 18 8.57 0.90 -12.59
N ASP A 19 7.28 1.23 -12.72
CA ASP A 19 6.72 2.56 -12.48
C ASP A 19 6.33 2.82 -11.01
N ALA A 20 6.64 1.91 -10.09
CA ALA A 20 6.41 2.13 -8.66
C ALA A 20 7.11 3.41 -8.17
N GLY A 21 6.54 4.04 -7.15
CA GLY A 21 7.20 5.10 -6.40
C GLY A 21 8.14 4.53 -5.36
N VAL A 22 9.07 5.35 -4.88
CA VAL A 22 9.89 5.07 -3.70
C VAL A 22 9.51 6.00 -2.56
N VAL A 23 9.28 5.42 -1.38
CA VAL A 23 9.07 6.15 -0.13
C VAL A 23 10.28 5.93 0.77
N ALA A 24 10.88 7.01 1.25
CA ALA A 24 11.98 6.95 2.19
C ALA A 24 11.49 6.53 3.58
N THR A 25 12.25 5.65 4.23
CA THR A 25 12.00 5.18 5.60
C THR A 25 13.29 5.34 6.42
N PRO A 26 13.21 5.37 7.77
CA PRO A 26 14.42 5.40 8.59
C PRO A 26 15.36 4.20 8.37
N GLY A 27 14.87 3.07 7.84
CA GLY A 27 15.62 1.84 7.62
C GLY A 27 15.99 1.56 6.15
N GLY A 28 15.76 2.51 5.23
CA GLY A 28 15.95 2.32 3.80
C GLY A 28 14.73 2.80 3.02
N PHE A 29 14.28 2.01 2.04
CA PHE A 29 13.21 2.43 1.15
C PHE A 29 12.09 1.40 1.04
N MET A 30 10.90 1.89 0.77
CA MET A 30 9.75 1.07 0.36
C MET A 30 9.33 1.44 -1.05
N LEU A 31 8.83 0.47 -1.79
CA LEU A 31 8.13 0.74 -3.05
C LEU A 31 6.64 0.86 -2.80
N VAL A 32 5.99 1.76 -3.53
CA VAL A 32 4.55 2.00 -3.49
C VAL A 32 3.99 2.03 -4.91
N HIS A 33 2.86 1.36 -5.14
CA HIS A 33 2.14 1.46 -6.41
C HIS A 33 0.62 1.33 -6.20
N PRO A 34 -0.21 2.15 -6.87
CA PRO A 34 0.18 3.25 -7.77
C PRO A 34 0.80 4.44 -7.01
N ARG A 35 1.42 5.36 -7.74
CA ARG A 35 1.98 6.62 -7.23
C ARG A 35 0.90 7.67 -7.00
N ASN A 36 1.19 8.71 -6.21
CA ASN A 36 0.17 9.74 -5.92
C ASN A 36 -0.28 10.49 -7.18
N ALA A 37 0.62 10.67 -8.15
CA ALA A 37 0.29 11.30 -9.43
C ALA A 37 -0.81 10.56 -10.21
N ASP A 38 -0.95 9.24 -9.98
CA ASP A 38 -1.93 8.37 -10.64
C ASP A 38 -3.18 8.12 -9.79
N LEU A 39 -3.27 8.76 -8.61
CA LEU A 39 -4.35 8.55 -7.64
C LEU A 39 -5.33 9.74 -7.60
N PRO A 40 -6.53 9.60 -8.20
CA PRO A 40 -7.59 10.58 -8.02
C PRO A 40 -8.10 10.56 -6.57
N ASP A 41 -8.74 11.64 -6.13
CA ASP A 41 -9.25 11.76 -4.75
C ASP A 41 -10.32 10.70 -4.42
N ASP A 42 -11.10 10.27 -5.42
CA ASP A 42 -12.15 9.26 -5.31
C ASP A 42 -11.68 7.84 -5.67
N TYR A 43 -10.36 7.60 -5.59
CA TYR A 43 -9.76 6.35 -6.02
C TYR A 43 -10.44 5.11 -5.41
N THR A 44 -10.83 4.19 -6.30
CA THR A 44 -11.33 2.87 -5.95
C THR A 44 -10.43 1.82 -6.59
N GLY A 45 -9.76 1.03 -5.75
CA GLY A 45 -8.77 0.07 -6.20
C GLY A 45 -7.80 -0.32 -5.09
N CYS A 46 -6.62 -0.79 -5.47
CA CYS A 46 -5.60 -1.24 -4.54
C CYS A 46 -4.34 -0.41 -4.62
N LYS A 47 -3.69 -0.25 -3.47
CA LYS A 47 -2.31 0.20 -3.37
C LYS A 47 -1.48 -0.86 -2.67
N THR A 48 -0.30 -1.13 -3.19
CA THR A 48 0.58 -2.17 -2.65
C THR A 48 1.89 -1.56 -2.22
N LEU A 49 2.43 -2.07 -1.12
CA LEU A 49 3.68 -1.67 -0.52
C LEU A 49 4.66 -2.85 -0.53
N TRP A 50 5.88 -2.61 -0.97
CA TRP A 50 6.97 -3.58 -0.91
C TRP A 50 8.11 -3.01 -0.09
N VAL A 51 8.74 -3.86 0.71
CA VAL A 51 9.98 -3.51 1.41
C VAL A 51 11.14 -3.79 0.46
N MET A 52 12.00 -2.80 0.22
CA MET A 52 13.27 -3.04 -0.45
C MET A 52 14.27 -3.53 0.59
N ASP A 53 14.68 -4.79 0.45
CA ASP A 53 15.79 -5.40 1.18
C ASP A 53 17.03 -5.37 0.28
N VAL A 54 18.23 -5.55 0.86
CA VAL A 54 19.51 -5.40 0.15
C VAL A 54 19.73 -6.48 -0.92
N ASP A 55 19.03 -7.63 -0.87
CA ASP A 55 19.08 -8.68 -1.91
C ASP A 55 17.98 -9.76 -1.68
N PRO A 56 17.31 -10.37 -2.70
CA PRO A 56 17.35 -10.09 -4.13
C PRO A 56 16.04 -9.54 -4.75
N VAL A 57 14.92 -9.51 -4.02
CA VAL A 57 13.63 -9.06 -4.59
C VAL A 57 12.82 -8.34 -3.51
N PRO A 58 12.29 -7.12 -3.79
CA PRO A 58 11.36 -6.45 -2.89
C PRO A 58 10.21 -7.38 -2.56
N TRP A 59 9.99 -7.63 -1.28
CA TRP A 59 8.92 -8.52 -0.85
C TRP A 59 7.68 -7.70 -0.50
N ARG A 60 6.51 -8.19 -0.91
CA ARG A 60 5.24 -7.50 -0.71
C ARG A 60 4.88 -7.50 0.78
N TRP A 61 4.89 -6.31 1.37
CA TRP A 61 4.55 -6.12 2.77
C TRP A 61 3.05 -5.98 2.97
N ALA A 62 2.38 -5.15 2.17
CA ALA A 62 0.95 -4.93 2.35
C ALA A 62 0.23 -4.61 1.04
N THR A 63 -1.04 -4.98 0.97
CA THR A 63 -2.00 -4.45 0.01
C THR A 63 -3.10 -3.71 0.78
N LEU A 64 -3.49 -2.55 0.27
CA LEU A 64 -4.44 -1.60 0.85
C LEU A 64 -5.57 -1.42 -0.16
N TRP A 65 -6.82 -1.66 0.24
CA TRP A 65 -7.99 -1.48 -0.62
C TRP A 65 -8.67 -0.17 -0.28
N PHE A 66 -8.91 0.64 -1.30
CA PHE A 66 -9.61 1.91 -1.21
C PHE A 66 -10.92 1.85 -2.00
N ARG A 67 -11.92 2.57 -1.49
CA ARG A 67 -13.18 2.84 -2.16
C ARG A 67 -13.56 4.29 -1.94
N ASP A 68 -13.82 5.02 -3.01
CA ASP A 68 -14.13 6.45 -2.99
C ASP A 68 -13.12 7.24 -2.14
N GLY A 69 -11.82 6.91 -2.30
CA GLY A 69 -10.71 7.52 -1.57
C GLY A 69 -10.51 7.04 -0.13
N ARG A 70 -11.39 6.17 0.39
CA ARG A 70 -11.35 5.70 1.79
C ARG A 70 -10.79 4.30 1.91
N LEU A 71 -9.88 4.10 2.85
CA LEU A 71 -9.34 2.77 3.17
C LEU A 71 -10.44 1.84 3.69
N GLN A 72 -10.53 0.64 3.12
CA GLN A 72 -11.52 -0.37 3.48
C GLN A 72 -10.88 -1.60 4.12
N ARG A 73 -9.72 -2.01 3.62
CA ARG A 73 -9.02 -3.23 4.05
C ARG A 73 -7.51 -3.09 3.91
N VAL A 74 -6.79 -3.71 4.83
CA VAL A 74 -5.34 -3.94 4.75
C VAL A 74 -5.09 -5.43 4.84
N VAL A 75 -4.30 -5.97 3.92
CA VAL A 75 -3.72 -7.32 4.02
C VAL A 75 -2.22 -7.14 4.11
N SER A 76 -1.63 -7.44 5.26
CA SER A 76 -0.19 -7.39 5.46
C SER A 76 0.40 -8.78 5.59
N THR A 77 1.53 -8.99 4.94
CA THR A 77 2.37 -10.17 5.11
C THR A 77 3.55 -9.74 5.98
N LEU A 78 3.94 -10.56 6.94
CA LEU A 78 5.24 -10.43 7.59
C LEU A 78 6.16 -11.48 6.98
N LYS A 79 7.44 -11.15 6.79
CA LYS A 79 8.44 -11.99 6.10
C LYS A 79 8.40 -13.46 6.58
N ASP A 80 8.19 -13.67 7.89
CA ASP A 80 8.20 -14.99 8.52
C ASP A 80 6.85 -15.39 9.15
N ALA A 81 5.74 -14.71 8.84
CA ALA A 81 4.44 -15.11 9.37
C ALA A 81 3.84 -16.30 8.58
N PRO A 82 3.20 -17.26 9.28
CA PRO A 82 2.61 -18.44 8.63
C PRO A 82 1.38 -18.11 7.76
N ALA A 83 0.77 -16.95 7.96
CA ALA A 83 -0.36 -16.46 7.17
C ALA A 83 -0.37 -14.91 7.14
N PRO A 84 -0.94 -14.30 6.09
CA PRO A 84 -1.20 -12.86 6.06
C PRO A 84 -2.14 -12.43 7.19
N ARG A 85 -1.93 -11.21 7.69
CA ARG A 85 -2.86 -10.52 8.60
C ARG A 85 -3.84 -9.69 7.78
N ILE A 86 -5.12 -9.79 8.10
CA ILE A 86 -6.19 -9.07 7.42
C ILE A 86 -6.85 -8.14 8.43
N CYS A 87 -7.03 -6.88 8.04
CA CYS A 87 -7.62 -5.82 8.83
C CYS A 87 -8.71 -5.12 8.00
N ASP A 88 -9.96 -5.21 8.43
CA ASP A 88 -11.09 -4.49 7.82
C ASP A 88 -11.36 -3.21 8.63
N MET A 89 -11.43 -2.07 7.95
CA MET A 89 -11.52 -0.77 8.61
C MET A 89 -12.90 -0.56 9.29
N PRO A 90 -12.94 0.09 10.46
CA PRO A 90 -14.20 0.45 11.12
C PRO A 90 -15.05 1.38 10.26
N GLY A 91 -16.38 1.21 10.28
CA GLY A 91 -17.32 2.11 9.57
C GLY A 91 -17.51 1.81 8.07
N VAL A 92 -16.77 0.85 7.52
CA VAL A 92 -17.20 0.15 6.30
C VAL A 92 -18.47 -0.61 6.63
N VAL A 93 -19.50 -0.56 5.78
CA VAL A 93 -20.71 -1.35 5.99
C VAL A 93 -20.33 -2.82 5.91
N LEU A 94 -20.14 -3.43 7.08
CA LEU A 94 -19.87 -4.85 7.20
C LEU A 94 -21.12 -5.63 6.74
N PRO A 95 -20.95 -6.75 6.03
CA PRO A 95 -22.07 -7.65 5.77
C PRO A 95 -22.72 -8.10 7.09
N ALA A 96 -24.02 -8.40 7.06
CA ALA A 96 -24.72 -8.88 8.24
C ALA A 96 -24.02 -10.12 8.84
N GLY A 97 -23.76 -10.08 10.15
CA GLY A 97 -23.08 -11.18 10.87
C GLY A 97 -21.56 -11.03 11.04
N TYR A 98 -20.96 -9.95 10.52
CA TYR A 98 -19.54 -9.66 10.71
C TYR A 98 -19.34 -8.61 11.81
N ALA A 99 -18.33 -8.81 12.67
CA ALA A 99 -17.93 -7.85 13.70
C ALA A 99 -16.70 -7.04 13.23
N PRO A 100 -16.55 -5.77 13.63
CA PRO A 100 -15.33 -4.99 13.37
C PRO A 100 -14.10 -5.71 13.93
N ALA A 101 -13.01 -5.75 13.16
CA ALA A 101 -11.81 -6.48 13.55
C ALA A 101 -10.97 -5.68 14.58
N PRO A 102 -10.72 -6.21 15.80
CA PRO A 102 -9.93 -5.51 16.83
C PRO A 102 -8.44 -5.40 16.48
N ALA A 103 -7.95 -6.19 15.51
CA ALA A 103 -6.56 -6.14 15.04
C ALA A 103 -6.22 -4.85 14.24
N CYS A 104 -7.22 -4.00 13.96
CA CYS A 104 -7.05 -2.78 13.18
C CYS A 104 -6.79 -1.52 14.02
N GLU A 105 -6.75 -1.65 15.34
CA GLU A 105 -6.61 -0.52 16.24
C GLU A 105 -5.29 0.23 15.97
N GLY A 106 -5.39 1.54 15.67
CA GLY A 106 -4.25 2.41 15.35
C GLY A 106 -3.74 2.31 13.91
N LEU A 107 -4.38 1.49 13.05
CA LEU A 107 -4.06 1.50 11.60
C LEU A 107 -4.71 2.69 10.89
N ASP A 108 -5.86 3.15 11.34
CA ASP A 108 -6.63 4.26 10.76
C ASP A 108 -5.84 5.57 10.64
N ASP A 109 -5.01 5.87 11.63
CA ASP A 109 -4.13 7.05 11.63
C ASP A 109 -2.68 6.72 11.19
N HIS A 110 -2.40 5.48 10.78
CA HIS A 110 -1.04 5.08 10.46
C HIS A 110 -0.61 5.69 9.10
N PRO A 111 0.55 6.40 9.02
CA PRO A 111 0.96 7.08 7.78
C PRO A 111 1.01 6.13 6.57
N TRP A 112 1.52 4.91 6.75
CA TRP A 112 1.57 3.86 5.72
C TRP A 112 0.24 3.46 5.07
N VAL A 113 -0.90 3.71 5.71
CA VAL A 113 -2.21 3.37 5.12
C VAL A 113 -2.92 4.56 4.47
N SER A 114 -2.33 5.76 4.55
CA SER A 114 -2.85 6.97 3.91
C SER A 114 -2.98 6.77 2.41
N LEU A 115 -4.04 7.25 1.74
CA LEU A 115 -4.21 7.10 0.28
C LEU A 115 -3.01 7.61 -0.50
N ARG A 116 -2.50 8.78 -0.13
CA ARG A 116 -1.29 9.37 -0.71
C ARG A 116 -0.11 9.19 0.23
N LEU A 117 0.99 8.68 -0.31
CA LEU A 117 2.26 8.52 0.40
C LEU A 117 3.30 9.35 -0.33
N PRO A 118 3.94 10.33 0.31
CA PRO A 118 4.98 11.13 -0.34
C PRO A 118 6.02 10.22 -0.99
N SER A 119 6.13 10.26 -2.32
CA SER A 119 6.99 9.35 -3.06
C SER A 119 7.76 10.04 -4.18
N TRP A 120 8.91 9.46 -4.52
CA TRP A 120 9.67 9.83 -5.71
C TRP A 120 9.54 8.75 -6.79
N PRO A 121 9.95 9.02 -8.04
CA PRO A 121 10.16 7.96 -9.02
C PRO A 121 11.12 6.87 -8.50
N ARG A 122 10.88 5.59 -8.83
CA ARG A 122 11.73 4.45 -8.40
C ARG A 122 13.23 4.66 -8.62
N VAL A 123 13.60 5.35 -9.72
CA VAL A 123 15.00 5.67 -10.07
C VAL A 123 15.74 6.47 -9.00
N CYS A 124 15.02 7.11 -8.07
CA CYS A 124 15.59 7.83 -6.95
C CYS A 124 16.16 6.94 -5.84
N ALA A 125 15.90 5.63 -5.89
CA ALA A 125 16.51 4.66 -4.98
C ALA A 125 17.88 4.15 -5.43
N ASN A 126 18.36 4.56 -6.61
CA ASN A 126 19.64 4.11 -7.16
C ASN A 126 20.82 4.85 -6.52
N ASP A 127 22.02 4.25 -6.58
CA ASP A 127 23.26 4.84 -6.04
C ASP A 127 23.60 6.23 -6.62
N THR A 128 23.16 6.49 -7.85
CA THR A 128 23.31 7.79 -8.52
C THR A 128 21.93 8.29 -8.97
N PRO A 129 21.17 8.93 -8.07
CA PRO A 129 19.83 9.39 -8.39
C PRO A 129 19.87 10.58 -9.36
N PRO A 130 18.90 10.70 -10.28
CA PRO A 130 18.78 11.85 -11.16
C PRO A 130 18.31 13.11 -10.40
N ALA A 131 18.55 14.30 -10.97
CA ALA A 131 18.20 15.59 -10.33
C ALA A 131 16.70 15.78 -10.02
N VAL A 132 15.80 15.00 -10.62
CA VAL A 132 14.37 15.00 -10.25
C VAL A 132 14.15 14.57 -8.80
N CYS A 133 15.09 13.81 -8.23
CA CYS A 133 15.06 13.31 -6.86
C CYS A 133 15.46 14.36 -5.80
N ASP A 134 16.02 15.51 -6.23
CA ASP A 134 16.36 16.63 -5.33
C ASP A 134 15.12 17.47 -4.95
N LYS A 135 14.00 17.24 -5.65
CA LYS A 135 12.73 17.91 -5.37
C LYS A 135 11.99 17.24 -4.23
N GLU A 136 11.05 17.97 -3.63
CA GLU A 136 10.10 17.37 -2.70
C GLU A 136 9.32 16.23 -3.37
N PRO A 137 9.05 15.14 -2.64
CA PRO A 137 8.23 14.05 -3.13
C PRO A 137 6.79 14.54 -3.37
N GLU A 138 6.13 13.93 -4.33
CA GLU A 138 4.75 14.25 -4.71
C GLU A 138 3.69 13.81 -3.68
#